data_AF-A0A525CH39-F1
#
_entry.id   AF-A0A525CH39-F1
#
_cell.length_a   1.000
_cell.length_b   1.000
_cell.length_c   1.000
_cell.angle_alpha   90.00
_cell.angle_beta   90.00
_cell.angle_gamma   90.00
#
_symmetry.space_group_name_H-M   'P 1'
#
loop_
_entity.id
_entity.type
_entity.pdbx_description
1 polymer ?
#
loop_
_entity_poly.entity_id
_entity_poly.type
_entity_poly.pdbx_seq_one_letter_code
_entity_poly.pdbx_strand_id
1 'polypeptide(L)'
;MDNYIAQADAELLTRKVGEINAQIIRLNAFGERLAGLAKIDKEEFAFDNDPAQGGVYEEVKTISSSQVSADEFAKSLRVLQQKIDGKQQQLDYLQSFFLREKVETKTKLSRRPIKKGWISSYFGKRKDPFTGKTAFHSGVDLAGKRGSDIVAVADGIVTWSGKRWAYGQMVEIDHGKGITTRYAHNDSLDAKVGELVKKGQVIAKMGSSGRSTGPHLHFEVRKNGKAVNPLKYIR
;
A
#
# COMPACT_ATOMS: atom_id res chain seq x y z
N MET A 1 -16.00 -16.51 44.65
CA MET A 1 -14.98 -16.47 43.58
C MET A 1 -15.60 -16.18 42.21
N ASP A 2 -16.84 -16.61 41.96
CA ASP A 2 -17.50 -16.49 40.65
C ASP A 2 -17.78 -15.06 40.16
N ASN A 3 -17.97 -14.10 41.07
CA ASN A 3 -18.27 -12.70 40.69
C ASN A 3 -17.05 -11.93 40.16
N TYR A 4 -15.83 -12.37 40.51
CA TYR A 4 -14.57 -11.75 40.06
C TYR A 4 -14.19 -12.19 38.65
N ILE A 5 -14.53 -13.44 38.28
CA ILE A 5 -14.30 -14.01 36.94
C ILE A 5 -15.25 -13.35 35.93
N ALA A 6 -16.53 -13.19 36.29
CA ALA A 6 -17.52 -12.52 35.44
C ALA A 6 -17.20 -11.03 35.18
N GLN A 7 -16.64 -10.32 36.17
CA GLN A 7 -16.18 -8.94 36.00
C GLN A 7 -14.91 -8.84 35.13
N ALA A 8 -13.96 -9.75 35.30
CA ALA A 8 -12.75 -9.79 34.47
C ALA A 8 -13.06 -10.10 33.00
N ASP A 9 -14.03 -10.98 32.73
CA ASP A 9 -14.50 -11.29 31.39
C ASP A 9 -15.23 -10.08 30.75
N ALA A 10 -16.05 -9.36 31.53
CA ALA A 10 -16.72 -8.14 31.07
C ALA A 10 -15.74 -7.01 30.74
N GLU A 11 -14.68 -6.82 31.53
CA GLU A 11 -13.60 -5.86 31.24
C GLU A 11 -12.81 -6.24 29.98
N LEU A 12 -12.45 -7.53 29.84
CA LEU A 12 -11.74 -8.04 28.66
C LEU A 12 -12.56 -7.81 27.39
N LEU A 13 -13.86 -8.11 27.45
CA LEU A 13 -14.79 -7.90 26.34
C LEU A 13 -14.96 -6.42 26.01
N THR A 14 -15.09 -5.54 27.01
CA THR A 14 -15.16 -4.09 26.82
C THR A 14 -13.91 -3.56 26.12
N ARG A 15 -12.71 -4.03 26.53
CA ARG A 15 -11.47 -3.69 25.86
C ARG A 15 -11.45 -4.18 24.42
N LYS A 16 -11.94 -5.39 24.16
CA LYS A 16 -12.01 -5.97 22.81
C LYS A 16 -12.95 -5.21 21.88
N VAL A 17 -14.11 -4.80 22.38
CA VAL A 17 -15.05 -3.94 21.64
C VAL A 17 -14.43 -2.58 21.34
N GLY A 18 -13.71 -1.99 22.30
CA GLY A 18 -12.93 -0.76 22.08
C GLY A 18 -11.85 -0.91 21.01
N GLU A 19 -11.11 -2.02 21.02
CA GLU A 19 -10.12 -2.35 19.98
C GLU A 19 -10.75 -2.47 18.59
N ILE A 20 -11.90 -3.13 18.48
CA ILE A 20 -12.65 -3.29 17.22
C ILE A 20 -13.18 -1.94 16.73
N ASN A 21 -13.76 -1.12 17.59
CA ASN A 21 -14.22 0.22 17.23
C ASN A 21 -13.07 1.09 16.71
N ALA A 22 -11.91 1.05 17.36
CA ALA A 22 -10.72 1.76 16.89
C ALA A 22 -10.21 1.24 15.53
N GLN A 23 -10.36 -0.07 15.25
CA GLN A 23 -10.05 -0.65 13.94
C GLN A 23 -11.03 -0.17 12.86
N ILE A 24 -12.34 -0.10 13.16
CA ILE A 24 -13.36 0.38 12.23
C ILE A 24 -13.13 1.86 11.88
N ILE A 25 -12.80 2.71 12.86
CA ILE A 25 -12.49 4.13 12.61
C ILE A 25 -11.31 4.28 11.66
N ARG A 26 -10.22 3.51 11.88
CA ARG A 26 -9.05 3.53 10.99
C ARG A 26 -9.39 3.04 9.58
N LEU A 27 -10.26 2.04 9.48
CA LEU A 27 -10.71 1.49 8.20
C LEU A 27 -11.57 2.51 7.43
N ASN A 28 -12.47 3.23 8.11
CA ASN A 28 -13.26 4.32 7.52
C ASN A 28 -12.35 5.43 6.99
N ALA A 29 -11.41 5.92 7.81
CA ALA A 29 -10.45 6.95 7.39
C ALA A 29 -9.59 6.52 6.19
N PHE A 30 -9.25 5.23 6.09
CA PHE A 30 -8.57 4.67 4.94
C PHE A 30 -9.46 4.63 3.70
N GLY A 31 -10.71 4.17 3.85
CA GLY A 31 -11.71 4.13 2.78
C GLY A 31 -12.02 5.51 2.19
N GLU A 32 -12.22 6.53 3.03
CA GLU A 32 -12.45 7.91 2.59
C GLU A 32 -11.27 8.47 1.81
N ARG A 33 -10.05 8.19 2.28
CA ARG A 33 -8.84 8.57 1.56
C ARG A 33 -8.80 7.92 0.19
N LEU A 34 -9.17 6.64 0.07
CA LEU A 34 -9.25 5.93 -1.21
C LEU A 34 -10.33 6.49 -2.14
N ALA A 35 -11.53 6.77 -1.62
CA ALA A 35 -12.62 7.36 -2.40
C ALA A 35 -12.25 8.75 -2.94
N GLY A 36 -11.62 9.59 -2.11
CA GLY A 36 -11.12 10.91 -2.52
C GLY A 36 -10.04 10.84 -3.61
N LEU A 37 -9.19 9.81 -3.59
CA LEU A 37 -8.20 9.57 -4.64
C LEU A 37 -8.83 9.11 -5.96
N ALA A 38 -9.93 8.36 -5.87
CA ALA A 38 -10.70 7.86 -7.01
C ALA A 38 -11.70 8.89 -7.58
N LYS A 39 -11.78 10.11 -7.00
CA LYS A 39 -12.76 11.15 -7.36
C LYS A 39 -14.22 10.64 -7.35
N ILE A 40 -14.52 9.67 -6.48
CA ILE A 40 -15.87 9.18 -6.28
C ILE A 40 -16.65 10.27 -5.56
N ASP A 41 -17.90 10.51 -5.97
CA ASP A 41 -18.75 11.50 -5.35
C ASP A 41 -18.95 11.16 -3.87
N LYS A 42 -18.68 12.13 -2.98
CA LYS A 42 -18.77 11.94 -1.53
C LYS A 42 -20.22 11.78 -1.07
N GLU A 43 -21.17 12.24 -1.88
CA GLU A 43 -22.61 12.14 -1.61
C GLU A 43 -23.13 10.72 -1.90
N GLU A 44 -22.47 9.98 -2.80
CA GLU A 44 -22.80 8.60 -3.15
C GLU A 44 -22.07 7.57 -2.26
N PHE A 45 -21.02 8.01 -1.54
CA PHE A 45 -20.18 7.16 -0.71
C PHE A 45 -19.80 7.82 0.64
N ALA A 46 -20.68 7.70 1.63
CA ALA A 46 -20.46 8.18 3.00
C ALA A 46 -20.00 7.04 3.93
N PHE A 47 -18.73 7.01 4.32
CA PHE A 47 -18.19 6.04 5.28
C PHE A 47 -18.61 6.34 6.73
N ASP A 48 -19.01 7.58 7.02
CA ASP A 48 -19.42 8.02 8.34
C ASP A 48 -20.91 7.78 8.65
N ASN A 49 -21.71 7.48 7.64
CA ASN A 49 -23.12 7.19 7.86
C ASN A 49 -23.27 5.75 8.35
N ASP A 50 -23.89 5.59 9.52
CA ASP A 50 -24.37 4.28 9.97
C ASP A 50 -25.32 3.71 8.90
N PRO A 51 -25.26 2.39 8.61
CA PRO A 51 -26.11 1.79 7.59
C PRO A 51 -27.58 2.11 7.87
N ALA A 52 -28.37 2.38 6.83
CA ALA A 52 -29.79 2.67 6.97
C ALA A 52 -30.50 1.49 7.67
N GLN A 53 -30.86 1.67 8.94
CA GLN A 53 -31.58 0.67 9.72
C GLN A 53 -33.08 0.90 9.55
N GLY A 54 -33.75 -0.04 8.87
CA GLY A 54 -35.21 -0.14 8.85
C GLY A 54 -35.70 -1.01 10.01
N GLY A 55 -36.67 -0.51 10.76
CA GLY A 55 -37.31 -1.21 11.86
C GLY A 55 -38.12 -0.25 12.73
N VAL A 56 -39.15 -0.76 13.41
CA VAL A 56 -39.92 0.01 14.38
C VAL A 56 -39.00 0.30 15.57
N TYR A 57 -38.59 1.55 15.76
CA TYR A 57 -37.78 1.97 16.90
C TYR A 57 -38.67 1.97 18.15
N GLU A 58 -38.44 1.05 19.07
CA GLU A 58 -38.85 1.29 20.47
C GLU A 58 -37.78 2.18 21.11
N GLU A 59 -38.22 3.34 21.63
CA GLU A 59 -37.36 4.22 22.42
C GLU A 59 -36.76 3.45 23.60
N VAL A 60 -35.45 3.24 23.56
CA VAL A 60 -34.72 2.72 24.72
C VAL A 60 -34.66 3.83 25.77
N LYS A 61 -35.60 3.78 26.72
CA LYS A 61 -35.57 4.62 27.92
C LYS A 61 -34.23 4.43 28.64
N THR A 62 -33.69 5.57 29.06
CA THR A 62 -32.42 5.77 29.76
C THR A 62 -32.22 4.73 30.86
N ILE A 63 -31.19 3.88 30.72
CA ILE A 63 -30.87 2.86 31.73
C ILE A 63 -29.77 3.39 32.65
N SER A 64 -30.13 3.45 33.93
CA SER A 64 -29.27 3.77 35.06
C SER A 64 -28.16 2.73 35.23
N SER A 65 -27.02 3.17 35.74
CA SER A 65 -25.70 2.53 35.73
C SER A 65 -25.54 1.30 36.65
N SER A 66 -26.33 0.23 36.45
CA SER A 66 -26.08 -1.04 37.12
C SER A 66 -26.80 -2.20 36.45
N GLN A 67 -26.01 -3.17 35.97
CA GLN A 67 -26.41 -4.43 35.31
C GLN A 67 -26.72 -4.31 33.82
N VAL A 68 -25.65 -4.31 33.00
CA VAL A 68 -25.78 -4.67 31.58
C VAL A 68 -26.27 -6.12 31.53
N SER A 69 -27.53 -6.32 31.17
CA SER A 69 -28.12 -7.66 31.05
C SER A 69 -27.51 -8.41 29.87
N ALA A 70 -27.48 -9.75 29.94
CA ALA A 70 -27.04 -10.58 28.82
C ALA A 70 -27.80 -10.26 27.51
N ASP A 71 -29.04 -9.78 27.62
CA ASP A 71 -29.87 -9.35 26.50
C ASP A 71 -29.40 -8.02 25.89
N GLU A 72 -28.95 -7.05 26.69
CA GLU A 72 -28.36 -5.81 26.19
C GLU A 72 -27.03 -6.05 25.47
N PHE A 73 -26.23 -6.99 25.99
CA PHE A 73 -25.01 -7.42 25.33
C PHE A 73 -25.32 -8.11 23.99
N ALA A 74 -26.29 -9.04 23.96
CA ALA A 74 -26.73 -9.70 22.74
C ALA A 74 -27.25 -8.70 21.68
N LYS A 75 -28.01 -7.68 22.11
CA LYS A 75 -28.45 -6.58 21.26
C LYS A 75 -27.26 -5.78 20.71
N SER A 76 -26.29 -5.42 21.56
CA SER A 76 -25.08 -4.70 21.16
C SER A 76 -24.23 -5.49 20.17
N LEU A 77 -24.10 -6.81 20.36
CA LEU A 77 -23.34 -7.69 19.49
C LEU A 77 -24.03 -7.86 18.12
N ARG A 78 -25.37 -7.90 18.09
CA ARG A 78 -26.16 -7.91 16.85
C ARG A 78 -26.00 -6.61 16.06
N VAL A 79 -26.04 -5.46 16.75
CA VAL A 79 -25.80 -4.14 16.12
C VAL A 79 -24.38 -4.07 15.57
N LEU A 80 -23.38 -4.54 16.31
CA LEU A 80 -21.99 -4.56 15.86
C LEU A 80 -21.81 -5.45 14.63
N GLN A 81 -22.44 -6.64 14.61
CA GLN A 81 -22.42 -7.54 13.46
C GLN A 81 -23.01 -6.86 12.22
N GLN A 82 -24.16 -6.19 12.35
CA GLN A 82 -24.76 -5.44 11.25
C GLN A 82 -23.86 -4.30 10.74
N LYS A 83 -23.15 -3.60 11.64
CA LYS A 83 -22.16 -2.60 11.25
C LYS A 83 -21.00 -3.22 10.47
N ILE A 84 -20.48 -4.37 10.92
CA ILE A 84 -19.41 -5.10 10.22
C ILE A 84 -19.87 -5.55 8.83
N ASP A 85 -21.07 -6.13 8.72
CA ASP A 85 -21.62 -6.61 7.45
C ASP A 85 -21.80 -5.47 6.45
N GLY A 86 -22.34 -4.33 6.90
CA GLY A 86 -22.44 -3.12 6.07
C GLY A 86 -21.08 -2.60 5.62
N LYS A 87 -20.06 -2.66 6.48
CA LYS A 87 -18.68 -2.25 6.14
C LYS A 87 -18.04 -3.19 5.12
N GLN A 88 -18.30 -4.49 5.22
CA GLN A 88 -17.81 -5.46 4.25
C GLN A 88 -18.40 -5.19 2.86
N GLN A 89 -19.71 -4.94 2.76
CA GLN A 89 -20.37 -4.59 1.50
C GLN A 89 -19.81 -3.31 0.87
N GLN A 90 -19.51 -2.29 1.69
CA GLN A 90 -18.87 -1.05 1.25
C GLN A 90 -17.47 -1.31 0.66
N LEU A 91 -16.67 -2.19 1.28
CA LEU A 91 -15.36 -2.59 0.76
C LEU A 91 -15.47 -3.37 -0.55
N ASP A 92 -16.45 -4.26 -0.66
CA ASP A 92 -16.66 -5.06 -1.87
C ASP A 92 -17.07 -4.17 -3.06
N TYR A 93 -17.91 -3.16 -2.83
CA TYR A 93 -18.25 -2.17 -3.85
C TYR A 93 -17.01 -1.36 -4.27
N LEU A 94 -16.22 -0.87 -3.30
CA LEU A 94 -14.99 -0.13 -3.58
C LEU A 94 -14.01 -1.00 -4.38
N GLN A 95 -13.87 -2.27 -4.01
CA GLN A 95 -13.05 -3.23 -4.74
C GLN A 95 -13.57 -3.43 -6.17
N SER A 96 -14.88 -3.55 -6.37
CA SER A 96 -15.51 -3.70 -7.68
C SER A 96 -15.34 -2.46 -8.57
N PHE A 97 -15.47 -1.26 -7.99
CA PHE A 97 -15.21 0.02 -8.65
C PHE A 97 -13.76 0.12 -9.09
N PHE A 98 -12.81 -0.15 -8.18
CA PHE A 98 -11.39 -0.17 -8.52
C PHE A 98 -11.04 -1.26 -9.53
N LEU A 99 -11.70 -2.42 -9.49
CA LEU A 99 -11.55 -3.46 -10.51
C LEU A 99 -11.98 -2.93 -11.88
N ARG A 100 -13.11 -2.21 -11.95
CA ARG A 100 -13.64 -1.62 -13.18
C ARG A 100 -12.77 -0.47 -13.70
N GLU A 101 -12.30 0.42 -12.83
CA GLU A 101 -11.37 1.51 -13.17
C GLU A 101 -9.99 0.98 -13.62
N LYS A 102 -9.49 -0.10 -12.97
CA LYS A 102 -8.23 -0.78 -13.31
C LYS A 102 -8.30 -1.69 -14.54
N VAL A 103 -9.49 -1.96 -15.07
CA VAL A 103 -9.67 -2.66 -16.35
C VAL A 103 -9.43 -1.70 -17.52
N GLU A 104 -9.70 -0.41 -17.36
CA GLU A 104 -9.53 0.55 -18.47
C GLU A 104 -8.24 1.39 -18.42
N THR A 105 -7.58 1.58 -17.26
CA THR A 105 -6.41 2.47 -17.20
C THR A 105 -5.20 1.92 -16.44
N LYS A 106 -4.04 1.88 -17.13
CA LYS A 106 -2.66 1.98 -16.60
C LYS A 106 -2.05 0.85 -15.72
N THR A 107 -1.95 -0.38 -16.21
CA THR A 107 -0.86 -1.31 -15.76
C THR A 107 0.20 -1.53 -16.83
N LYS A 108 0.43 -0.54 -17.70
CA LYS A 108 1.51 -0.59 -18.69
C LYS A 108 2.70 0.19 -18.15
N LEU A 109 3.67 -0.53 -17.58
CA LEU A 109 5.05 -0.02 -17.52
C LEU A 109 5.39 0.40 -18.95
N SER A 110 5.63 1.69 -19.17
CA SER A 110 5.70 2.26 -20.53
C SER A 110 6.50 3.56 -20.55
N ARG A 111 7.46 3.67 -19.65
CA ARG A 111 8.40 4.79 -19.63
C ARG A 111 9.73 4.31 -19.10
N ARG A 112 10.80 4.87 -19.65
CA ARG A 112 12.14 4.73 -19.05
C ARG A 112 12.19 5.47 -17.71
N PRO A 113 12.84 4.89 -16.69
CA PRO A 113 12.94 5.50 -15.36
C PRO A 113 13.92 6.68 -15.29
N ILE A 114 14.59 7.01 -16.40
CA ILE A 114 15.50 8.16 -16.54
C ILE A 114 15.14 8.95 -17.81
N LYS A 115 15.29 10.28 -17.76
CA LYS A 115 15.04 11.16 -18.92
C LYS A 115 16.18 11.15 -19.94
N LYS A 116 17.43 11.04 -19.48
CA LYS A 116 18.66 11.05 -20.29
C LYS A 116 19.62 9.98 -19.77
N GLY A 117 20.32 9.30 -20.66
CA GLY A 117 21.27 8.22 -20.33
C GLY A 117 21.09 6.97 -21.20
N TRP A 118 21.95 5.97 -20.98
CA TRP A 118 21.98 4.74 -21.77
C TRP A 118 22.04 3.50 -20.87
N ILE A 119 21.69 2.34 -21.43
CA ILE A 119 21.85 1.07 -20.72
C ILE A 119 23.34 0.73 -20.70
N SER A 120 23.92 0.66 -19.51
CA SER A 120 25.31 0.24 -19.31
C SER A 120 25.42 -1.25 -19.01
N SER A 121 24.36 -1.87 -18.46
CA SER A 121 24.34 -3.31 -18.22
C SER A 121 22.94 -3.92 -18.35
N TYR A 122 22.88 -5.10 -18.95
CA TYR A 122 21.65 -5.84 -19.19
C TYR A 122 21.33 -6.83 -18.08
N PHE A 123 20.06 -7.20 -17.98
CA PHE A 123 19.56 -8.27 -17.12
C PHE A 123 20.12 -9.64 -17.54
N GLY A 124 20.47 -10.49 -16.56
CA GLY A 124 20.90 -11.87 -16.80
C GLY A 124 22.31 -12.18 -16.32
N LYS A 125 22.87 -13.30 -16.79
CA LYS A 125 24.21 -13.76 -16.39
C LYS A 125 25.29 -12.84 -16.96
N ARG A 126 26.20 -12.37 -16.11
CA ARG A 126 27.38 -11.57 -16.50
C ARG A 126 28.54 -11.79 -15.52
N LYS A 127 29.72 -11.28 -15.86
CA LYS A 127 30.83 -11.19 -14.90
C LYS A 127 30.53 -10.09 -13.88
N ASP A 128 30.69 -10.39 -12.60
CA ASP A 128 30.58 -9.43 -11.50
C ASP A 128 31.74 -8.42 -11.59
N PRO A 129 31.46 -7.10 -11.60
CA PRO A 129 32.47 -6.10 -11.87
C PRO A 129 33.49 -5.91 -10.74
N PHE A 130 33.27 -6.48 -9.54
CA PHE A 130 34.20 -6.35 -8.41
C PHE A 130 35.02 -7.63 -8.19
N THR A 131 34.46 -8.79 -8.49
CA THR A 131 35.09 -10.10 -8.22
C THR A 131 35.51 -10.85 -9.48
N GLY A 132 35.03 -10.45 -10.66
CA GLY A 132 35.29 -11.11 -11.94
C GLY A 132 34.57 -12.46 -12.14
N LYS A 133 33.89 -12.96 -11.10
CA LYS A 133 33.16 -14.25 -11.14
C LYS A 133 31.84 -14.12 -11.86
N THR A 134 31.29 -15.22 -12.35
CA THR A 134 29.95 -15.25 -12.95
C THR A 134 28.90 -14.94 -11.87
N ALA A 135 28.05 -13.96 -12.13
CA ALA A 135 26.93 -13.57 -11.28
C ALA A 135 25.66 -13.34 -12.12
N PHE A 136 24.51 -13.29 -11.44
CA PHE A 136 23.23 -12.97 -12.08
C PHE A 136 22.82 -11.54 -11.75
N HIS A 137 22.58 -10.74 -12.79
CA HIS A 137 22.12 -9.37 -12.67
C HIS A 137 20.58 -9.32 -12.71
N SER A 138 19.96 -8.97 -11.58
CA SER A 138 18.50 -8.98 -11.38
C SER A 138 17.77 -7.77 -11.94
N GLY A 139 18.48 -6.84 -12.58
CA GLY A 139 17.93 -5.62 -13.16
C GLY A 139 18.64 -5.21 -14.44
N VAL A 140 18.45 -3.95 -14.82
CA VAL A 140 19.24 -3.25 -15.84
C VAL A 140 19.92 -2.06 -15.20
N ASP A 141 21.14 -1.78 -15.63
CA ASP A 141 21.89 -0.61 -15.19
C ASP A 141 21.77 0.47 -16.25
N LEU A 142 21.35 1.66 -15.83
CA LEU A 142 21.11 2.82 -16.66
C LEU A 142 22.07 3.93 -16.23
N ALA A 143 23.16 4.10 -16.98
CA ALA A 143 24.17 5.11 -16.71
C ALA A 143 23.67 6.51 -17.08
N GLY A 144 24.08 7.50 -16.29
CA GLY A 144 23.73 8.90 -16.48
C GLY A 144 24.53 9.82 -15.56
N LYS A 145 24.17 11.11 -15.56
CA LYS A 145 24.84 12.09 -14.71
C LYS A 145 24.34 11.96 -13.26
N ARG A 146 25.25 11.99 -12.27
CA ARG A 146 24.88 12.10 -10.85
C ARG A 146 23.93 13.29 -10.63
N GLY A 147 22.92 13.12 -9.78
CA GLY A 147 21.88 14.10 -9.52
C GLY A 147 20.74 14.14 -10.55
N SER A 148 20.80 13.33 -11.63
CA SER A 148 19.70 13.26 -12.61
C SER A 148 18.42 12.73 -11.98
N ASP A 149 17.27 13.24 -12.42
CA ASP A 149 15.96 12.74 -11.98
C ASP A 149 15.76 11.27 -12.31
N ILE A 150 15.31 10.51 -11.31
CA ILE A 150 14.76 9.17 -11.48
C ILE A 150 13.26 9.24 -11.26
N VAL A 151 12.50 8.66 -12.17
CA VAL A 151 11.04 8.76 -12.20
C VAL A 151 10.34 7.41 -12.09
N ALA A 152 9.16 7.40 -11.47
CA ALA A 152 8.31 6.21 -11.42
C ALA A 152 7.84 5.79 -12.82
N VAL A 153 7.97 4.51 -13.16
CA VAL A 153 7.62 4.00 -14.50
C VAL A 153 6.13 3.70 -14.69
N ALA A 154 5.37 3.64 -13.59
CA ALA A 154 3.92 3.48 -13.53
C ALA A 154 3.36 4.08 -12.22
N ASP A 155 2.04 4.24 -12.15
CA ASP A 155 1.32 4.65 -10.93
C ASP A 155 1.47 3.55 -9.86
N GLY A 156 1.58 3.89 -8.58
CA GLY A 156 1.75 2.89 -7.51
C GLY A 156 1.90 3.47 -6.11
N ILE A 157 2.21 2.61 -5.14
CA ILE A 157 2.46 2.95 -3.73
C ILE A 157 3.90 2.60 -3.38
N VAL A 158 4.62 3.51 -2.72
CA VAL A 158 5.98 3.27 -2.25
C VAL A 158 5.95 2.27 -1.08
N THR A 159 6.53 1.09 -1.27
CA THR A 159 6.66 0.04 -0.24
C THR A 159 8.00 0.09 0.49
N TRP A 160 9.00 0.76 -0.08
CA TRP A 160 10.29 0.99 0.56
C TRP A 160 10.90 2.32 0.11
N SER A 161 11.47 3.08 1.05
CA SER A 161 12.32 4.24 0.75
C SER A 161 13.39 4.37 1.83
N GLY A 162 14.64 4.07 1.48
CA GLY A 162 15.77 4.15 2.40
C GLY A 162 16.94 3.25 2.00
N LYS A 163 17.96 3.19 2.87
CA LYS A 163 19.16 2.39 2.63
C LYS A 163 18.86 0.90 2.75
N ARG A 164 19.28 0.12 1.75
CA ARG A 164 19.19 -1.35 1.73
C ARG A 164 20.55 -1.93 1.35
N TRP A 165 20.92 -3.04 2.00
CA TRP A 165 22.21 -3.70 1.77
C TRP A 165 22.45 -3.99 0.28
N ALA A 166 23.68 -3.72 -0.20
CA ALA A 166 24.13 -3.74 -1.60
C ALA A 166 23.45 -2.71 -2.54
N TYR A 167 22.13 -2.49 -2.43
CA TYR A 167 21.38 -1.54 -3.26
C TYR A 167 21.68 -0.06 -2.95
N GLY A 168 22.19 0.24 -1.76
CA GLY A 168 22.39 1.62 -1.33
C GLY A 168 21.04 2.29 -1.02
N GLN A 169 20.90 3.57 -1.35
CA GLN A 169 19.63 4.29 -1.24
C GLN A 169 18.67 3.76 -2.30
N MET A 170 17.52 3.23 -1.87
CA MET A 170 16.59 2.52 -2.74
C MET A 170 15.15 3.00 -2.54
N VAL A 171 14.39 3.07 -3.63
CA VAL A 171 12.93 3.14 -3.63
C VAL A 171 12.37 1.83 -4.19
N GLU A 172 11.34 1.26 -3.56
CA GLU A 172 10.51 0.19 -4.11
C GLU A 172 9.07 0.69 -4.25
N ILE A 173 8.44 0.44 -5.40
CA ILE A 173 7.05 0.81 -5.67
C ILE A 173 6.26 -0.44 -6.04
N ASP A 174 5.13 -0.65 -5.38
CA ASP A 174 4.11 -1.63 -5.76
C ASP A 174 3.09 -0.99 -6.70
N HIS A 175 2.93 -1.60 -7.87
CA HIS A 175 2.00 -1.18 -8.91
C HIS A 175 0.72 -2.03 -8.93
N GLY A 176 0.59 -2.98 -7.99
CA GLY A 176 -0.49 -3.96 -7.92
C GLY A 176 -0.29 -5.14 -8.87
N LYS A 177 -1.22 -6.12 -8.80
CA LYS A 177 -1.21 -7.36 -9.61
C LYS A 177 0.13 -8.13 -9.49
N GLY A 178 0.80 -8.01 -8.34
CA GLY A 178 2.09 -8.64 -8.05
C GLY A 178 3.29 -8.02 -8.77
N ILE A 179 3.16 -6.82 -9.35
CA ILE A 179 4.25 -6.11 -10.03
C ILE A 179 4.86 -5.05 -9.12
N THR A 180 6.16 -5.17 -8.85
CA THR A 180 6.93 -4.17 -8.10
C THR A 180 8.12 -3.71 -8.93
N THR A 181 8.56 -2.46 -8.71
CA THR A 181 9.78 -1.92 -9.32
C THR A 181 10.74 -1.42 -8.25
N ARG A 182 12.05 -1.59 -8.50
CA ARG A 182 13.11 -1.10 -7.60
C ARG A 182 14.01 -0.13 -8.32
N TYR A 183 14.40 0.92 -7.60
CA TYR A 183 15.28 1.98 -8.07
C TYR A 183 16.40 2.13 -7.05
N ALA A 184 17.62 1.72 -7.41
CA ALA A 184 18.75 1.62 -6.48
C ALA A 184 19.94 2.48 -6.90
N HIS A 185 20.94 2.53 -6.01
CA HIS A 185 22.15 3.36 -6.10
C HIS A 185 21.88 4.87 -6.12
N ASN A 186 20.75 5.33 -5.58
CA ASN A 186 20.37 6.74 -5.57
C ASN A 186 21.30 7.59 -4.69
N ASP A 187 21.33 8.90 -4.93
CA ASP A 187 22.03 9.89 -4.11
C ASP A 187 21.10 10.41 -3.00
N SER A 188 19.89 10.80 -3.38
CA SER A 188 18.81 11.21 -2.49
C SER A 188 17.48 10.56 -2.89
N LEU A 189 16.56 10.47 -1.93
CA LEU A 189 15.23 9.89 -2.09
C LEU A 189 14.21 10.98 -1.84
N ASP A 190 13.33 11.21 -2.81
CA ASP A 190 12.29 12.24 -2.73
C ASP A 190 10.96 11.63 -2.27
N ALA A 191 10.70 10.36 -2.62
CA ALA A 191 9.49 9.64 -2.27
C ALA A 191 9.58 8.96 -0.89
N LYS A 192 8.47 8.92 -0.15
CA LYS A 192 8.38 8.31 1.20
C LYS A 192 7.53 7.04 1.22
N VAL A 193 7.77 6.14 2.17
CA VAL A 193 6.95 4.93 2.35
C VAL A 193 5.48 5.30 2.57
N GLY A 194 4.57 4.62 1.87
CA GLY A 194 3.13 4.87 1.90
C GLY A 194 2.67 6.01 0.98
N GLU A 195 3.59 6.68 0.28
CA GLU A 195 3.24 7.70 -0.71
C GLU A 195 2.68 7.07 -1.99
N LEU A 196 1.64 7.70 -2.52
CA LEU A 196 1.11 7.40 -3.85
C LEU A 196 1.88 8.19 -4.90
N VAL A 197 2.47 7.47 -5.84
CA VAL A 197 3.28 8.07 -6.91
C VAL A 197 2.59 7.89 -8.26
N LYS A 198 2.67 8.93 -9.09
CA LYS A 198 2.18 8.88 -10.47
C LYS A 198 3.31 8.54 -11.43
N LYS A 199 2.98 7.89 -12.54
CA LYS A 199 3.89 7.64 -13.67
C LYS A 199 4.59 8.95 -14.08
N GLY A 200 5.91 8.95 -14.07
CA GLY A 200 6.75 10.09 -14.42
C GLY A 200 7.06 11.06 -13.28
N GLN A 201 6.47 10.85 -12.10
CA GLN A 201 6.83 11.60 -10.89
C GLN A 201 8.29 11.31 -10.51
N VAL A 202 9.04 12.36 -10.14
CA VAL A 202 10.40 12.23 -9.62
C VAL A 202 10.32 11.62 -8.22
N ILE A 203 11.08 10.53 -8.01
CA ILE A 203 11.07 9.76 -6.77
C ILE A 203 12.44 9.71 -6.09
N ALA A 204 13.51 10.00 -6.84
CA ALA A 204 14.88 9.96 -6.36
C ALA A 204 15.81 10.72 -7.33
N LYS A 205 17.05 10.93 -6.87
CA LYS A 205 18.15 11.46 -7.68
C LYS A 205 19.21 10.39 -7.91
N MET A 206 19.70 10.28 -9.14
CA MET A 206 20.72 9.31 -9.52
C MET A 206 22.02 9.51 -8.72
N GLY A 207 22.58 8.43 -8.20
CA GLY A 207 23.80 8.45 -7.41
C GLY A 207 24.74 7.30 -7.74
N SER A 208 25.57 6.97 -6.75
CA SER A 208 26.47 5.81 -6.79
C SER A 208 26.57 5.17 -5.40
N SER A 209 25.47 5.15 -4.64
CA SER A 209 25.46 4.61 -3.28
C SER A 209 25.41 3.08 -3.26
N GLY A 210 25.85 2.47 -2.16
CA GLY A 210 25.88 1.01 -2.04
C GLY A 210 27.00 0.39 -2.89
N ARG A 211 26.76 -0.80 -3.45
CA ARG A 211 27.74 -1.52 -4.26
C ARG A 211 27.64 -1.07 -5.72
N SER A 212 28.29 0.04 -6.04
CA SER A 212 28.29 0.67 -7.36
C SER A 212 29.71 1.01 -7.81
N THR A 213 29.98 0.96 -9.11
CA THR A 213 31.26 1.37 -9.73
C THR A 213 31.25 2.80 -10.28
N GLY A 214 30.10 3.48 -10.26
CA GLY A 214 29.95 4.86 -10.73
C GLY A 214 28.49 5.30 -10.86
N PRO A 215 28.20 6.54 -11.26
CA PRO A 215 26.83 7.05 -11.32
C PRO A 215 25.92 6.28 -12.30
N HIS A 216 24.92 5.57 -11.77
CA HIS A 216 23.91 4.86 -12.56
C HIS A 216 22.66 4.57 -11.72
N LEU A 217 21.55 4.26 -12.39
CA LEU A 217 20.38 3.66 -11.79
C LEU A 217 20.42 2.14 -12.02
N HIS A 218 20.39 1.36 -10.94
CA HIS A 218 20.03 -0.06 -11.03
C HIS A 218 18.51 -0.20 -10.92
N PHE A 219 17.88 -0.68 -11.99
CA PHE A 219 16.43 -0.77 -12.11
C PHE A 219 15.97 -2.23 -12.24
N GLU A 220 15.07 -2.65 -11.35
CA GLU A 220 14.44 -3.97 -11.43
C GLU A 220 12.94 -3.87 -11.68
N VAL A 221 12.42 -4.84 -12.42
CA VAL A 221 11.00 -5.18 -12.45
C VAL A 221 10.86 -6.55 -11.81
N ARG A 222 9.94 -6.71 -10.87
CA ARG A 222 9.67 -7.98 -10.21
C ARG A 222 8.21 -8.34 -10.34
N LYS A 223 7.95 -9.61 -10.66
CA LYS A 223 6.60 -10.18 -10.75
C LYS A 223 6.47 -11.30 -9.72
N ASN A 224 5.51 -11.18 -8.82
CA ASN A 224 5.27 -12.11 -7.71
C ASN A 224 6.56 -12.38 -6.92
N GLY A 225 7.30 -11.31 -6.60
CA GLY A 225 8.55 -11.38 -5.86
C GLY A 225 9.78 -11.83 -6.66
N LYS A 226 9.65 -12.31 -7.91
CA LYS A 226 10.77 -12.75 -8.76
C LYS A 226 11.22 -11.67 -9.74
N ALA A 227 12.52 -11.45 -9.86
CA ALA A 227 13.07 -10.51 -10.84
C ALA A 227 12.82 -11.00 -12.28
N VAL A 228 12.37 -10.09 -13.15
CA VAL A 228 12.11 -10.36 -14.56
C VAL A 228 12.82 -9.30 -15.41
N ASN A 229 13.14 -9.64 -16.67
CA ASN A 229 13.86 -8.71 -17.55
C ASN A 229 13.08 -7.38 -17.73
N PRO A 230 13.61 -6.25 -17.21
CA PRO A 230 12.94 -4.95 -17.29
C PRO A 230 12.68 -4.45 -18.70
N LEU A 231 13.49 -4.84 -19.69
CA LEU A 231 13.37 -4.37 -21.08
C LEU A 231 12.11 -4.88 -21.79
N LYS A 232 11.43 -5.88 -21.22
CA LYS A 232 10.09 -6.28 -21.69
C LYS A 232 9.01 -5.27 -21.34
N TYR A 233 9.31 -4.35 -20.41
CA TYR A 233 8.35 -3.43 -19.80
C TYR A 233 8.71 -1.97 -20.04
N ILE A 234 9.99 -1.62 -20.19
CA ILE A 234 10.40 -0.26 -20.51
C ILE A 234 10.70 -0.17 -22.01
N ARG A 235 9.88 0.58 -22.74
CA ARG A 235 10.11 1.02 -24.11
C ARG A 235 10.16 2.54 -24.13
#